data_AF-A0A1I4YPV5-F1
#
_entry.id   AF-A0A1I4YPV5-F1
#
_cell.length_a   1.000
_cell.length_b   1.000
_cell.length_c   1.000
_cell.angle_alpha   90.00
_cell.angle_beta   90.00
_cell.angle_gamma   90.00
#
_symmetry.space_group_name_H-M   'P 1'
#
loop_
_entity.id
_entity.type
_entity.pdbx_description
1 polymer ?
#
loop_
_entity_poly.entity_id
_entity_poly.type
_entity_poly.pdbx_seq_one_letter_code
_entity_poly.pdbx_strand_id
1 'polypeptide(L)'
;MLNFGRLRAIGPLYCFLAALYLLAFASMAHAGPAQPPLEQLFSPESRLILGELTEINPAGRLVFKRIKVYGKAVDVPELVDVRAGEDAMSSARIGETYVVGYTLFHHDRQHPGGMAPNRRGGVLTTSVGLEPALFRNTETIQKILALAQSERGRESRRLRRLLMNALVGDDRPLQLLAAGQVAYDIELGKRLNAKDRAAIARIGGDPETSLPVRLLLISAAAERPRILGDWWADAIRAVLASTPIGGYASGAKDPTGLVLLAFAELEAKLVPVPLESVTRWLRSPNRLFVERACAVLGTVYPADKQGALEEALGDSSLTQENKSYLDDQLNLLTRPPGG
;
A
#
# COMPACT_ATOMS: atom_id res chain seq x y z
N MET A 1 34.05 -53.06 25.69
CA MET A 1 33.80 -51.73 26.27
C MET A 1 34.01 -50.69 25.19
N LEU A 2 32.93 -50.13 24.62
CA LEU A 2 32.98 -49.07 23.61
C LEU A 2 32.06 -47.94 24.05
N ASN A 3 32.65 -46.74 24.07
CA ASN A 3 32.14 -45.48 24.61
C ASN A 3 30.84 -45.00 23.93
N PHE A 4 29.72 -45.01 24.65
CA PHE A 4 28.44 -44.41 24.23
C PHE A 4 28.33 -42.89 24.50
N GLY A 5 29.42 -42.24 24.92
CA GLY A 5 29.40 -40.84 25.38
C GLY A 5 29.47 -39.75 24.30
N ARG A 6 29.62 -40.07 23.01
CA ARG A 6 29.86 -39.06 21.95
C ARG A 6 28.69 -38.77 20.99
N LEU A 7 27.56 -39.47 21.11
CA LEU A 7 26.42 -39.31 20.18
C LEU A 7 25.32 -38.34 20.65
N ARG A 8 25.36 -37.83 21.89
CA ARG A 8 24.33 -36.92 22.42
C ARG A 8 24.54 -35.44 22.10
N ALA A 9 25.70 -35.03 21.58
CA ALA A 9 26.00 -33.62 21.27
C ALA A 9 25.71 -33.22 19.81
N ILE A 10 25.36 -34.18 18.94
CA ILE A 10 25.29 -33.95 17.49
C ILE A 10 23.86 -33.57 17.04
N GLY A 11 22.83 -34.13 17.70
CA GLY A 11 21.42 -33.81 17.44
C GLY A 11 21.05 -32.32 17.53
N PRO A 12 21.43 -31.58 18.60
CA PRO A 12 21.09 -30.16 18.69
C PRO A 12 21.82 -29.30 17.66
N LEU A 13 23.03 -29.68 17.23
CA LEU A 13 23.79 -28.97 16.20
C LEU A 13 23.13 -29.10 14.82
N TYR A 14 22.61 -30.28 14.47
CA TYR A 14 21.87 -30.48 13.21
C TYR A 14 20.51 -29.77 13.23
N CYS A 15 19.81 -29.74 14.36
CA CYS A 15 18.58 -28.96 14.50
C CYS A 15 18.84 -27.46 14.37
N PHE A 16 19.94 -26.96 14.97
CA PHE A 16 20.33 -25.55 14.86
C PHE A 16 20.75 -25.17 13.44
N LEU A 17 21.52 -26.03 12.75
CA LEU A 17 21.90 -25.82 11.35
C LEU A 17 20.69 -25.92 10.40
N ALA A 18 19.76 -26.84 10.64
CA ALA A 18 18.52 -26.93 9.86
C ALA A 18 17.61 -25.72 10.08
N ALA A 19 17.52 -25.20 11.31
CA ALA A 19 16.80 -23.97 11.61
C ALA A 19 17.46 -22.74 10.95
N LEU A 20 18.78 -22.65 10.95
CA LEU A 20 19.53 -21.59 10.25
C LEU A 20 19.36 -21.68 8.73
N TYR A 21 19.34 -22.90 8.18
CA TYR A 21 19.11 -23.13 6.76
C TYR A 21 17.67 -22.78 6.35
N LEU A 22 16.68 -23.13 7.18
CA LEU A 22 15.29 -22.72 6.99
C LEU A 22 15.09 -21.20 7.11
N LEU A 23 15.78 -20.54 8.05
CA LEU A 23 15.78 -19.08 8.18
C LEU A 23 16.46 -18.38 6.99
N ALA A 24 17.54 -18.97 6.46
CA ALA A 24 18.24 -18.46 5.27
C ALA A 24 17.47 -18.67 3.96
N PHE A 25 16.59 -19.68 3.88
CA PHE A 25 15.68 -19.88 2.74
C PHE A 25 14.37 -19.10 2.86
N ALA A 26 13.86 -18.89 4.08
CA ALA A 26 12.70 -18.02 4.31
C ALA A 26 12.99 -16.57 3.92
N SER A 27 14.25 -16.11 4.04
CA SER A 27 14.69 -14.81 3.55
C SER A 27 14.91 -14.75 2.03
N MET A 28 14.76 -15.86 1.27
CA MET A 28 14.81 -15.84 -0.19
C MET A 28 13.43 -15.80 -0.85
N ALA A 29 12.34 -15.93 -0.09
CA ALA A 29 10.99 -15.61 -0.56
C ALA A 29 10.76 -14.08 -0.53
N HIS A 30 11.69 -13.32 -1.10
CA HIS A 30 11.44 -11.91 -1.40
C HIS A 30 10.55 -11.86 -2.64
N ALA A 31 9.29 -11.45 -2.47
CA ALA A 31 8.53 -10.90 -3.58
C ALA A 31 9.43 -9.85 -4.26
N GLY A 32 9.64 -9.99 -5.58
CA GLY A 32 10.43 -9.01 -6.33
C GLY A 32 9.89 -7.60 -6.07
N PRO A 33 10.75 -6.56 -6.10
CA PRO A 33 10.31 -5.19 -5.82
C PRO A 33 9.15 -4.84 -6.75
N ALA A 34 8.08 -4.28 -6.16
CA ALA A 34 6.90 -3.91 -6.94
C ALA A 34 7.28 -2.93 -8.06
N GLN A 35 6.79 -3.20 -9.27
CA GLN A 35 7.14 -2.42 -10.44
C GLN A 35 6.40 -1.08 -10.47
N PRO A 36 6.99 -0.04 -11.07
CA PRO A 36 6.29 1.21 -11.30
C PRO A 36 5.00 1.01 -12.14
N PRO A 37 3.91 1.72 -11.83
CA PRO A 37 2.62 1.57 -12.51
C PRO A 37 2.69 1.66 -14.04
N LEU A 38 3.46 2.61 -14.57
CA LEU A 38 3.60 2.76 -16.02
C LEU A 38 4.36 1.59 -16.65
N GLU A 39 5.34 1.02 -15.96
CA GLU A 39 6.03 -0.18 -16.45
C GLU A 39 5.08 -1.38 -16.47
N GLN A 40 4.30 -1.55 -15.40
CA GLN A 40 3.31 -2.61 -15.31
C GLN A 40 2.22 -2.52 -16.39
N LEU A 41 1.73 -1.32 -16.71
CA LEU A 41 0.74 -1.11 -17.77
C LEU A 41 1.25 -1.50 -19.16
N PHE A 42 2.57 -1.45 -19.38
CA PHE A 42 3.22 -1.85 -20.63
C PHE A 42 3.93 -3.21 -20.53
N SER A 43 3.70 -3.97 -19.46
CA SER A 43 4.29 -5.29 -19.31
C SER A 43 3.73 -6.29 -20.34
N PRO A 44 4.46 -7.36 -20.68
CA PRO A 44 3.99 -8.39 -21.61
C PRO A 44 2.68 -9.08 -21.18
N GLU A 45 2.39 -9.12 -19.89
CA GLU A 45 1.22 -9.74 -19.28
C GLU A 45 0.00 -8.81 -19.23
N SER A 46 0.21 -7.52 -19.48
CA SER A 46 -0.81 -6.48 -19.49
C SER A 46 -1.30 -6.20 -20.91
N ARG A 47 -2.56 -5.80 -21.01
CA ARG A 47 -3.18 -5.26 -22.21
C ARG A 47 -3.69 -3.88 -21.85
N LEU A 48 -3.36 -2.91 -22.69
CA LEU A 48 -3.73 -1.51 -22.47
C LEU A 48 -4.47 -1.01 -23.70
N ILE A 49 -5.72 -0.60 -23.52
CA ILE A 49 -6.57 -0.15 -24.62
C ILE A 49 -7.16 1.22 -24.33
N LEU A 50 -7.55 1.90 -25.40
CA LEU A 50 -8.61 2.89 -25.38
C LEU A 50 -9.88 2.20 -25.87
N GLY A 51 -10.96 2.26 -25.11
CA GLY A 51 -12.24 1.65 -25.50
C GLY A 51 -13.44 2.43 -25.01
N GLU A 52 -14.54 2.32 -25.75
CA GLU A 52 -15.85 2.83 -25.35
C GLU A 52 -16.57 1.77 -24.52
N LEU A 53 -17.10 2.15 -23.35
CA LEU A 53 -17.86 1.22 -22.51
C LEU A 53 -19.24 0.97 -23.11
N THR A 54 -19.49 -0.27 -23.54
CA THR A 54 -20.73 -0.66 -24.20
C THR A 54 -21.72 -1.39 -23.29
N GLU A 55 -21.23 -2.07 -22.25
CA GLU A 55 -22.08 -2.84 -21.33
C GLU A 55 -21.49 -2.84 -19.91
N ILE A 56 -22.37 -2.70 -18.92
CA ILE A 56 -22.08 -2.96 -17.49
C ILE A 56 -22.89 -4.20 -17.09
N ASN A 57 -22.21 -5.33 -16.93
CA ASN A 57 -22.85 -6.60 -16.67
C ASN A 57 -23.08 -6.81 -15.15
N PRO A 58 -24.28 -7.24 -14.71
CA PRO A 58 -24.57 -7.51 -13.31
C PRO A 58 -23.66 -8.55 -12.64
N ALA A 59 -22.98 -9.41 -13.42
CA ALA A 59 -22.01 -10.37 -12.92
C ALA A 59 -20.63 -9.76 -12.57
N GLY A 60 -20.53 -8.44 -12.45
CA GLY A 60 -19.29 -7.73 -12.08
C GLY A 60 -18.31 -7.58 -13.25
N ARG A 61 -18.83 -7.30 -14.46
CA ARG A 61 -18.02 -7.19 -15.67
C ARG A 61 -18.31 -5.91 -16.45
N LEU A 62 -17.28 -5.37 -17.09
CA LEU A 62 -17.36 -4.21 -17.99
C LEU A 62 -16.93 -4.65 -19.39
N VAL A 63 -17.74 -4.32 -20.40
CA VAL A 63 -17.44 -4.67 -21.80
C VAL A 63 -17.13 -3.41 -22.60
N PHE A 64 -15.92 -3.35 -23.13
CA PHE A 64 -15.43 -2.22 -23.91
C PHE A 64 -15.32 -2.57 -25.39
N LYS A 65 -15.84 -1.71 -26.26
CA LYS A 65 -15.49 -1.74 -27.69
C LYS A 65 -14.14 -1.06 -27.89
N ARG A 66 -13.16 -1.83 -28.33
CA ARG A 66 -11.77 -1.39 -28.54
C ARG A 66 -11.69 -0.37 -29.67
N ILE A 67 -11.17 0.83 -29.36
CA ILE A 67 -10.87 1.89 -30.31
C ILE A 67 -9.40 1.84 -30.72
N LYS A 68 -8.50 1.67 -29.75
CA LYS A 68 -7.05 1.67 -29.96
C LYS A 68 -6.37 0.75 -28.94
N VAL A 69 -5.30 0.09 -29.37
CA VAL A 69 -4.39 -0.63 -28.48
C VAL A 69 -3.14 0.22 -28.26
N TYR A 70 -2.69 0.30 -27.01
CA TYR A 70 -1.39 0.87 -26.66
C TYR A 70 -0.33 -0.24 -26.56
N GLY A 71 0.91 0.09 -26.89
CA GLY A 71 2.01 -0.89 -26.87
C GLY A 71 1.98 -1.82 -28.08
N LYS A 72 2.48 -3.05 -27.90
CA LYS A 72 2.74 -4.01 -29.00
C LYS A 72 1.82 -5.24 -28.99
N ALA A 73 0.82 -5.27 -28.10
CA ALA A 73 -0.09 -6.41 -28.00
C ALA A 73 -0.94 -6.55 -29.28
N VAL A 74 -0.99 -7.76 -29.83
CA VAL A 74 -1.72 -8.08 -31.08
C VAL A 74 -2.95 -8.96 -30.84
N ASP A 75 -3.05 -9.56 -29.67
CA ASP A 75 -4.07 -10.53 -29.25
C ASP A 75 -5.28 -9.88 -28.54
N VAL A 76 -5.47 -8.58 -28.72
CA VAL A 76 -6.60 -7.84 -28.12
C VAL A 76 -7.84 -8.00 -28.99
N PRO A 77 -8.97 -8.53 -28.50
CA PRO A 77 -10.21 -8.65 -29.28
C PRO A 77 -10.90 -7.30 -29.54
N GLU A 78 -11.89 -7.26 -30.44
CA GLU A 78 -12.69 -6.05 -30.70
C GLU A 78 -13.57 -5.68 -29.49
N LEU A 79 -14.21 -6.67 -28.87
CA LEU A 79 -14.93 -6.51 -27.61
C LEU A 79 -14.08 -7.08 -26.47
N VAL A 80 -13.75 -6.21 -25.52
CA VAL A 80 -12.91 -6.52 -24.37
C VAL A 80 -13.78 -6.59 -23.14
N ASP A 81 -14.01 -7.81 -22.67
CA ASP A 81 -14.79 -8.10 -21.48
C ASP A 81 -13.85 -8.35 -20.29
N VAL A 82 -13.92 -7.46 -19.29
CA VAL A 82 -13.07 -7.48 -18.10
C VAL A 82 -13.88 -7.52 -16.82
N ARG A 83 -13.41 -8.31 -15.85
CA ARG A 83 -13.93 -8.30 -14.49
C ARG A 83 -13.46 -7.04 -13.76
N ALA A 84 -14.37 -6.44 -13.00
CA ALA A 84 -14.14 -5.20 -12.27
C ALA A 84 -14.69 -5.28 -10.84
N GLY A 85 -14.08 -4.53 -9.92
CA GLY A 85 -14.60 -4.35 -8.56
C GLY A 85 -15.79 -3.40 -8.52
N GLU A 86 -16.54 -3.39 -7.40
CA GLU A 86 -17.75 -2.58 -7.22
C GLU A 86 -17.53 -1.08 -7.45
N ASP A 87 -16.38 -0.54 -7.00
CA ASP A 87 -16.03 0.87 -7.19
C ASP A 87 -15.88 1.26 -8.67
N ALA A 88 -15.26 0.40 -9.47
CA ALA A 88 -15.13 0.62 -10.91
C ALA A 88 -16.49 0.47 -11.62
N MET A 89 -17.29 -0.52 -11.21
CA MET A 89 -18.63 -0.74 -11.74
C MET A 89 -19.55 0.46 -11.47
N SER A 90 -19.49 1.03 -10.27
CA SER A 90 -20.36 2.15 -9.85
C SER A 90 -19.95 3.51 -10.43
N SER A 91 -18.67 3.69 -10.77
CA SER A 91 -18.14 4.94 -11.34
C SER A 91 -18.17 5.01 -12.86
N ALA A 92 -18.17 3.86 -13.54
CA ALA A 92 -18.17 3.78 -14.99
C ALA A 92 -19.53 4.13 -15.62
N ARG A 93 -19.53 4.65 -16.85
CA ARG A 93 -20.73 5.07 -17.57
C ARG A 93 -20.71 4.55 -19.01
N ILE A 94 -21.82 3.94 -19.43
CA ILE A 94 -22.00 3.43 -20.80
C ILE A 94 -21.91 4.61 -21.79
N GLY A 95 -21.26 4.39 -22.93
CA GLY A 95 -21.00 5.39 -23.98
C GLY A 95 -19.77 6.28 -23.71
N GLU A 96 -19.20 6.25 -22.50
CA GLU A 96 -17.94 6.96 -22.24
C GLU A 96 -16.72 6.17 -22.69
N THR A 97 -15.66 6.89 -23.04
CA THR A 97 -14.38 6.30 -23.43
C THR A 97 -13.40 6.25 -22.26
N TYR A 98 -12.72 5.13 -22.11
CA TYR A 98 -11.76 4.88 -21.06
C TYR A 98 -10.44 4.34 -21.61
N VAL A 99 -9.35 4.67 -20.91
CA VAL A 99 -8.12 3.89 -20.99
C VAL A 99 -8.23 2.76 -19.97
N VAL A 100 -8.08 1.52 -20.43
CA VAL A 100 -8.29 0.31 -19.64
C VAL A 100 -7.03 -0.55 -19.68
N GLY A 101 -6.43 -0.77 -18.51
CA GLY A 101 -5.39 -1.75 -18.29
C GLY A 101 -5.98 -3.03 -17.70
N TYR A 102 -5.73 -4.17 -18.33
CA TYR A 102 -6.22 -5.46 -17.85
C TYR A 102 -5.20 -6.57 -18.12
N THR A 103 -5.32 -7.67 -17.39
CA THR A 103 -4.47 -8.85 -17.58
C THR A 103 -5.31 -10.11 -17.80
N LEU A 104 -4.77 -11.02 -18.60
CA LEU A 104 -5.29 -12.37 -18.80
C LEU A 104 -4.62 -13.38 -17.85
N PHE A 105 -3.73 -12.94 -16.97
CA PHE A 105 -2.93 -13.81 -16.12
C PHE A 105 -3.08 -13.45 -14.64
N HIS A 106 -2.75 -14.39 -13.77
CA HIS A 106 -2.58 -14.18 -12.33
C HIS A 106 -1.34 -14.94 -11.86
N HIS A 107 -0.78 -14.55 -10.72
CA HIS A 107 0.30 -15.31 -10.10
C HIS A 107 -0.19 -16.71 -9.73
N ASP A 108 0.55 -17.72 -10.16
CA ASP A 108 0.29 -19.10 -9.81
C ASP A 108 0.65 -19.33 -8.34
N ARG A 109 -0.34 -19.73 -7.54
CA ARG A 109 -0.13 -20.04 -6.11
C ARG A 109 0.68 -21.31 -5.90
N GLN A 110 0.73 -22.21 -6.89
CA GLN A 110 1.45 -23.48 -6.81
C GLN A 110 2.92 -23.33 -7.21
N HIS A 111 3.25 -22.33 -8.02
CA HIS A 111 4.61 -22.07 -8.49
C HIS A 111 4.99 -20.61 -8.21
N PRO A 112 5.75 -20.33 -7.13
CA PRO A 112 6.24 -18.98 -6.84
C PRO A 112 7.05 -18.42 -8.02
N GLY A 113 6.50 -17.40 -8.71
CA GLY A 113 7.08 -16.82 -9.93
C GLY A 113 6.42 -17.27 -11.23
N GLY A 114 5.57 -18.29 -11.19
CA GLY A 114 4.73 -18.73 -12.31
C GLY A 114 3.54 -17.79 -12.53
N MET A 115 3.13 -17.65 -13.79
CA MET A 115 1.89 -16.98 -14.18
C MET A 115 0.93 -18.01 -14.75
N ALA A 116 -0.31 -18.01 -14.27
CA ALA A 116 -1.37 -18.86 -14.76
C ALA A 116 -2.45 -18.02 -15.48
N PRO A 117 -3.07 -18.54 -16.55
CA PRO A 117 -4.13 -17.82 -17.24
C PRO A 117 -5.39 -17.69 -16.37
N ASN A 118 -6.04 -16.55 -16.43
CA ASN A 118 -7.34 -16.30 -15.84
C ASN A 118 -8.42 -17.04 -16.63
N ARG A 119 -8.82 -18.22 -16.14
CA ARG A 119 -9.86 -19.06 -16.77
C ARG A 119 -11.23 -18.37 -16.93
N ARG A 120 -11.48 -17.29 -16.19
CA ARG A 120 -12.72 -16.51 -16.24
C ARG A 120 -12.65 -15.27 -17.17
N GLY A 121 -11.55 -15.13 -17.92
CA GLY A 121 -11.31 -14.00 -18.83
C GLY A 121 -10.46 -12.89 -18.21
N GLY A 122 -10.44 -11.74 -18.89
CA GLY A 122 -9.66 -10.58 -18.46
C GLY A 122 -10.11 -10.02 -17.11
N VAL A 123 -9.17 -9.49 -16.35
CA VAL A 123 -9.41 -8.80 -15.08
C VAL A 123 -8.74 -7.44 -15.16
N LEU A 124 -9.44 -6.39 -14.73
CA LEU A 124 -8.82 -5.08 -14.58
C LEU A 124 -7.56 -5.18 -13.73
N THR A 125 -6.48 -4.57 -14.19
CA THR A 125 -5.23 -4.58 -13.45
C THR A 125 -5.42 -3.78 -12.18
N THR A 126 -5.26 -4.46 -11.04
CA THR A 126 -5.22 -3.83 -9.72
C THR A 126 -3.83 -4.04 -9.14
N SER A 127 -3.12 -2.96 -8.91
CA SER A 127 -1.82 -2.94 -8.25
C SER A 127 -1.57 -1.57 -7.66
N VAL A 128 -0.45 -1.40 -6.97
CA VAL A 128 -0.14 -0.15 -6.32
C VAL A 128 -0.07 0.99 -7.33
N GLY A 129 -0.87 2.04 -7.14
CA GLY A 129 -0.99 3.14 -8.10
C GLY A 129 -1.96 2.90 -9.26
N LEU A 130 -2.55 1.70 -9.36
CA LEU A 130 -3.52 1.28 -10.37
C LEU A 130 -4.71 0.60 -9.68
N GLU A 131 -5.59 1.37 -9.05
CA GLU A 131 -6.66 0.80 -8.21
C GLU A 131 -8.05 1.29 -8.63
N PRO A 132 -8.65 0.71 -9.69
CA PRO A 132 -8.02 -0.14 -10.71
C PRO A 132 -7.44 0.70 -11.88
N ALA A 133 -6.77 0.04 -12.83
CA ALA A 133 -6.30 0.64 -14.09
C ALA A 133 -7.44 1.01 -15.06
N LEU A 134 -8.36 1.86 -14.61
CA LEU A 134 -9.50 2.39 -15.37
C LEU A 134 -9.48 3.91 -15.30
N PHE A 135 -9.11 4.56 -16.40
CA PHE A 135 -8.96 6.01 -16.47
C PHE A 135 -9.97 6.58 -17.47
N ARG A 136 -10.65 7.67 -17.11
CA ARG A 136 -11.41 8.43 -18.11
C ARG A 136 -10.48 8.90 -19.22
N ASN A 137 -10.95 8.89 -20.45
CA ASN A 137 -10.15 9.33 -21.58
C ASN A 137 -9.93 10.85 -21.56
N THR A 138 -8.82 11.29 -20.98
CA THR A 138 -8.38 12.68 -20.95
C THR A 138 -7.13 12.90 -21.79
N GLU A 139 -6.88 14.15 -22.20
CA GLU A 139 -5.66 14.49 -22.94
C GLU A 139 -4.39 14.19 -22.12
N THR A 140 -4.49 14.33 -20.79
CA THR A 140 -3.38 14.07 -19.85
C THR A 140 -2.96 12.60 -19.85
N ILE A 141 -3.91 11.66 -19.68
CA ILE A 141 -3.57 10.22 -19.71
C ILE A 141 -3.03 9.82 -21.08
N GLN A 142 -3.61 10.33 -22.17
CA GLN A 142 -3.11 10.04 -23.52
C GLN A 142 -1.66 10.49 -23.71
N LYS A 143 -1.31 11.70 -23.26
CA LYS A 143 0.07 12.23 -23.32
C LYS A 143 1.04 11.44 -22.45
N ILE A 144 0.61 11.03 -21.25
CA ILE A 144 1.39 10.18 -20.35
C ILE A 144 1.70 8.85 -21.06
N LEU A 145 0.68 8.15 -21.56
CA LEU A 145 0.83 6.85 -22.21
C LEU A 145 1.60 6.91 -23.53
N ALA A 146 1.48 8.00 -24.28
CA ALA A 146 2.26 8.20 -25.50
C ALA A 146 3.78 8.22 -25.22
N LEU A 147 4.19 8.85 -24.12
CA LEU A 147 5.60 8.88 -23.71
C LEU A 147 6.02 7.57 -23.04
N ALA A 148 5.17 7.02 -22.17
CA ALA A 148 5.48 5.86 -21.34
C ALA A 148 5.71 4.55 -22.12
N GLN A 149 5.31 4.49 -23.40
CA GLN A 149 5.55 3.36 -24.30
C GLN A 149 7.03 3.04 -24.54
N SER A 150 7.93 4.00 -24.31
CA SER A 150 9.37 3.81 -24.50
C SER A 150 10.13 4.16 -23.23
N GLU A 151 11.26 3.50 -23.00
CA GLU A 151 12.15 3.80 -21.88
C GLU A 151 12.59 5.27 -21.89
N ARG A 152 13.13 5.75 -23.02
CA ARG A 152 13.50 7.17 -23.18
C ARG A 152 12.36 8.15 -22.88
N GLY A 153 11.13 7.78 -23.23
CA GLY A 153 9.96 8.59 -22.91
C GLY A 153 9.61 8.56 -21.43
N ARG A 154 9.74 7.40 -20.76
CA ARG A 154 9.62 7.23 -19.31
C ARG A 154 10.62 8.09 -18.53
N GLU A 155 11.83 8.22 -19.06
CA GLU A 155 12.89 9.02 -18.45
C GLU A 155 12.82 10.52 -18.76
N SER A 156 11.89 10.92 -19.63
CA SER A 156 11.88 12.29 -20.15
C SER A 156 11.41 13.32 -19.12
N ARG A 157 12.01 14.52 -19.17
CA ARG A 157 11.52 15.69 -18.41
C ARG A 157 10.07 16.04 -18.72
N ARG A 158 9.57 15.66 -19.90
CA ARG A 158 8.17 15.89 -20.31
C ARG A 158 7.23 14.97 -19.54
N LEU A 159 7.55 13.69 -19.42
CA LEU A 159 6.73 12.77 -18.62
C LEU A 159 6.73 13.17 -17.14
N ARG A 160 7.90 13.48 -16.57
CA ARG A 160 7.99 13.98 -15.18
C ARG A 160 7.02 15.14 -14.94
N ARG A 161 6.98 16.14 -15.84
CA ARG A 161 6.05 17.28 -15.72
C ARG A 161 4.58 16.85 -15.78
N LEU A 162 4.23 15.92 -16.67
CA LEU A 162 2.86 15.42 -16.76
C LEU A 162 2.44 14.68 -15.49
N LEU A 163 3.32 13.85 -14.93
CA LEU A 163 3.07 13.14 -13.67
C LEU A 163 2.92 14.11 -12.50
N MET A 164 3.79 15.11 -12.38
CA MET A 164 3.66 16.12 -11.33
C MET A 164 2.36 16.94 -11.46
N ASN A 165 1.94 17.26 -12.68
CA ASN A 165 0.66 17.92 -12.92
C ASN A 165 -0.52 17.01 -12.58
N ALA A 166 -0.45 15.72 -12.94
CA ALA A 166 -1.47 14.73 -12.58
C ALA A 166 -1.58 14.56 -11.06
N LEU A 167 -0.44 14.57 -10.34
CA LEU A 167 -0.40 14.48 -8.88
C LEU A 167 -1.11 15.68 -8.22
N VAL A 168 -0.95 16.88 -8.77
CA VAL A 168 -1.56 18.11 -8.24
C VAL A 168 -3.03 18.26 -8.64
N GLY A 169 -3.47 17.58 -9.70
CA GLY A 169 -4.83 17.71 -10.25
C GLY A 169 -5.89 16.94 -9.46
N ASP A 170 -7.15 17.10 -9.90
CA ASP A 170 -8.34 16.55 -9.21
C ASP A 170 -8.79 15.18 -9.73
N ASP A 171 -8.18 14.70 -10.82
CA ASP A 171 -8.46 13.37 -11.39
C ASP A 171 -7.83 12.30 -10.48
N ARG A 172 -8.63 11.72 -9.58
CA ARG A 172 -8.17 10.80 -8.53
C ARG A 172 -7.42 9.57 -9.10
N PRO A 173 -7.93 8.84 -10.12
CA PRO A 173 -7.16 7.78 -10.77
C PRO A 173 -5.79 8.26 -11.27
N LEU A 174 -5.72 9.42 -11.92
CA LEU A 174 -4.45 9.97 -12.39
C LEU A 174 -3.52 10.43 -11.27
N GLN A 175 -4.07 10.99 -10.20
CA GLN A 175 -3.32 11.35 -9.01
C GLN A 175 -2.70 10.11 -8.36
N LEU A 176 -3.46 9.01 -8.27
CA LEU A 176 -2.99 7.73 -7.74
C LEU A 176 -1.92 7.10 -8.62
N LEU A 177 -2.09 7.13 -9.95
CA LEU A 177 -1.07 6.70 -10.91
C LEU A 177 0.24 7.48 -10.72
N ALA A 178 0.16 8.80 -10.59
CA ALA A 178 1.33 9.65 -10.40
C ALA A 178 2.00 9.38 -9.04
N ALA A 179 1.23 9.21 -7.98
CA ALA A 179 1.74 8.88 -6.64
C ALA A 179 2.45 7.51 -6.64
N GLY A 180 1.84 6.50 -7.25
CA GLY A 180 2.45 5.18 -7.42
C GLY A 180 3.73 5.25 -8.25
N GLN A 181 3.76 6.04 -9.33
CA GLN A 181 4.98 6.22 -10.11
C GLN A 181 6.08 6.87 -9.27
N VAL A 182 5.79 7.91 -8.49
CA VAL A 182 6.77 8.53 -7.58
C VAL A 182 7.25 7.53 -6.52
N ALA A 183 6.35 6.70 -5.98
CA ALA A 183 6.67 5.72 -4.96
C ALA A 183 7.61 4.62 -5.47
N TYR A 184 7.36 4.06 -6.65
CA TYR A 184 8.10 2.86 -7.11
C TYR A 184 9.20 3.15 -8.14
N ASP A 185 9.17 4.28 -8.84
CA ASP A 185 10.23 4.67 -9.79
C ASP A 185 11.34 5.47 -9.08
N ILE A 186 12.35 4.75 -8.61
CA ILE A 186 13.52 5.34 -7.92
C ILE A 186 14.23 6.37 -8.82
N GLU A 187 14.33 6.10 -10.12
CA GLU A 187 15.01 6.98 -11.07
C GLU A 187 14.22 8.26 -11.32
N LEU A 188 12.88 8.20 -11.36
CA LEU A 188 12.04 9.39 -11.32
C LEU A 188 12.35 10.23 -10.08
N GLY A 189 12.40 9.60 -8.90
CA GLY A 189 12.73 10.24 -7.63
C GLY A 189 14.06 11.02 -7.67
N LYS A 190 15.12 10.41 -8.19
CA LYS A 190 16.44 11.04 -8.35
C LYS A 190 16.40 12.28 -9.27
N ARG A 191 15.47 12.31 -10.23
CA ARG A 191 15.30 13.40 -11.21
C ARG A 191 14.36 14.51 -10.72
N LEU A 192 13.73 14.39 -9.55
CA LEU A 192 12.87 15.42 -8.98
C LEU A 192 13.68 16.67 -8.59
N ASN A 193 13.12 17.85 -8.86
CA ASN A 193 13.68 19.11 -8.37
C ASN A 193 13.04 19.53 -7.03
N ALA A 194 13.52 20.62 -6.42
CA ALA A 194 13.01 21.11 -5.14
C ALA A 194 11.50 21.46 -5.16
N LYS A 195 11.00 22.03 -6.25
CA LYS A 195 9.57 22.32 -6.44
C LYS A 195 8.75 21.03 -6.52
N ASP A 196 9.25 20.02 -7.21
CA ASP A 196 8.57 18.73 -7.32
C ASP A 196 8.48 18.05 -5.94
N ARG A 197 9.58 18.04 -5.17
CA ARG A 197 9.62 17.51 -3.80
C ARG A 197 8.69 18.26 -2.86
N ALA A 198 8.66 19.58 -2.93
CA ALA A 198 7.76 20.40 -2.12
C ALA A 198 6.27 20.12 -2.46
N ALA A 199 5.95 19.89 -3.73
CA ALA A 199 4.60 19.51 -4.15
C ALA A 199 4.21 18.13 -3.60
N ILE A 200 5.12 17.14 -3.65
CA ILE A 200 4.90 15.80 -3.06
C ILE A 200 4.66 15.90 -1.56
N ALA A 201 5.50 16.65 -0.84
CA ALA A 201 5.37 16.84 0.60
C ALA A 201 4.03 17.48 0.98
N ARG A 202 3.64 18.54 0.25
CA ARG A 202 2.35 19.20 0.45
C ARG A 202 1.18 18.23 0.24
N ILE A 203 1.19 17.44 -0.83
CA ILE A 203 0.09 16.54 -1.17
C ILE A 203 0.00 15.36 -0.19
N GLY A 204 1.14 14.77 0.19
CA GLY A 204 1.16 13.70 1.19
C GLY A 204 0.72 14.17 2.59
N GLY A 205 1.07 15.40 2.96
CA GLY A 205 0.69 16.01 4.24
C GLY A 205 -0.76 16.51 4.30
N ASP A 206 -1.35 16.86 3.16
CA ASP A 206 -2.70 17.44 3.09
C ASP A 206 -3.79 16.43 3.49
N PRO A 207 -4.58 16.69 4.57
CA PRO A 207 -5.66 15.81 5.01
C PRO A 207 -6.78 15.58 3.98
N GLU A 208 -6.98 16.51 3.04
CA GLU A 208 -8.04 16.42 2.03
C GLU A 208 -7.67 15.51 0.85
N THR A 209 -6.37 15.29 0.64
CA THR A 209 -5.89 14.34 -0.37
C THR A 209 -6.42 12.94 -0.10
N SER A 210 -6.71 12.19 -1.18
CA SER A 210 -7.19 10.82 -1.06
C SER A 210 -6.23 9.94 -0.22
N LEU A 211 -6.80 9.10 0.63
CA LEU A 211 -6.02 8.26 1.55
C LEU A 211 -5.00 7.36 0.83
N PRO A 212 -5.31 6.69 -0.30
CA PRO A 212 -4.33 5.88 -1.01
C PRO A 212 -3.13 6.69 -1.51
N VAL A 213 -3.36 7.92 -1.99
CA VAL A 213 -2.29 8.82 -2.43
C VAL A 213 -1.40 9.21 -1.26
N ARG A 214 -2.00 9.62 -0.14
CA ARG A 214 -1.23 9.99 1.07
C ARG A 214 -0.40 8.82 1.58
N LEU A 215 -1.01 7.64 1.68
CA LEU A 215 -0.36 6.41 2.12
C LEU A 215 0.89 6.12 1.27
N LEU A 216 0.77 6.19 -0.06
CA LEU A 216 1.90 5.95 -0.97
C LEU A 216 3.01 6.98 -0.83
N LEU A 217 2.67 8.27 -0.78
CA LEU A 217 3.67 9.32 -0.71
C LEU A 217 4.41 9.31 0.63
N ILE A 218 3.69 9.09 1.74
CA ILE A 218 4.28 9.01 3.09
C ILE A 218 5.20 7.79 3.19
N SER A 219 4.72 6.61 2.78
CA SER A 219 5.52 5.38 2.79
C SER A 219 6.78 5.53 1.92
N ALA A 220 6.63 6.05 0.70
CA ALA A 220 7.77 6.27 -0.19
C ALA A 220 8.82 7.24 0.40
N ALA A 221 8.37 8.28 1.11
CA ALA A 221 9.26 9.25 1.74
C ALA A 221 9.94 8.69 3.00
N ALA A 222 9.25 7.84 3.77
CA ALA A 222 9.84 7.13 4.91
C ALA A 222 10.90 6.11 4.47
N GLU A 223 10.68 5.42 3.35
CA GLU A 223 11.66 4.50 2.76
C GLU A 223 12.88 5.23 2.17
N ARG A 224 12.66 6.40 1.55
CA ARG A 224 13.69 7.12 0.77
C ARG A 224 13.78 8.60 1.15
N PRO A 225 14.08 8.93 2.43
CA PRO A 225 14.12 10.30 2.93
C PRO A 225 15.12 11.19 2.19
N ARG A 226 16.27 10.63 1.79
CA ARG A 226 17.30 11.35 1.01
C ARG A 226 16.81 11.81 -0.37
N ILE A 227 15.76 11.17 -0.91
CA ILE A 227 15.22 11.46 -2.24
C ILE A 227 13.96 12.33 -2.12
N LEU A 228 13.07 12.04 -1.19
CA LEU A 228 11.75 12.68 -1.10
C LEU A 228 11.62 13.69 0.06
N GLY A 229 12.61 13.75 0.95
CA GLY A 229 12.64 14.62 2.13
C GLY A 229 12.10 13.94 3.40
N ASP A 230 12.35 14.56 4.55
CA ASP A 230 12.00 14.04 5.88
C ASP A 230 10.62 14.46 6.40
N TRP A 231 9.80 15.09 5.55
CA TRP A 231 8.45 15.58 5.90
C TRP A 231 7.49 14.46 6.31
N TRP A 232 7.79 13.21 5.98
CA TRP A 232 6.98 12.04 6.30
C TRP A 232 6.79 11.87 7.82
N ALA A 233 7.79 12.23 8.63
CA ALA A 233 7.69 12.15 10.08
C ALA A 233 6.63 13.11 10.65
N ASP A 234 6.55 14.33 10.12
CA ASP A 234 5.50 15.29 10.47
C ASP A 234 4.12 14.82 10.00
N ALA A 235 4.04 14.22 8.81
CA ALA A 235 2.79 13.68 8.29
C ALA A 235 2.26 12.54 9.18
N ILE A 236 3.13 11.64 9.63
CA ILE A 236 2.77 10.54 10.54
C ILE A 236 2.34 11.05 11.91
N ARG A 237 3.07 12.03 12.47
CA ARG A 237 2.67 12.74 13.70
C ARG A 237 1.25 13.30 13.57
N ALA A 238 0.98 14.00 12.47
CA ALA A 238 -0.32 14.58 12.20
C ALA A 238 -1.41 13.51 12.08
N VAL A 239 -1.15 12.40 11.35
CA VAL A 239 -2.10 11.28 11.24
C VAL A 239 -2.49 10.75 12.61
N LEU A 240 -1.55 10.44 13.49
CA LEU A 240 -1.86 9.89 14.82
C LEU A 240 -2.55 10.92 15.73
N ALA A 241 -2.19 12.20 15.61
CA ALA A 241 -2.74 13.27 16.43
C ALA A 241 -4.18 13.66 16.02
N SER A 242 -4.49 13.72 14.72
CA SER A 242 -5.74 14.33 14.23
C SER A 242 -6.76 13.32 13.71
N THR A 243 -6.35 12.10 13.36
CA THR A 243 -7.30 11.10 12.84
C THR A 243 -8.25 10.68 13.97
N PRO A 244 -9.58 10.65 13.76
CA PRO A 244 -10.51 10.18 14.78
C PRO A 244 -10.19 8.74 15.24
N ILE A 245 -10.40 8.42 16.52
CA ILE A 245 -10.16 7.04 16.99
C ILE A 245 -11.30 6.09 16.59
N GLY A 246 -12.48 6.63 16.24
CA GLY A 246 -13.65 5.87 15.82
C GLY A 246 -14.69 6.77 15.17
N GLY A 247 -15.93 6.27 15.03
CA GLY A 247 -17.04 7.03 14.42
C GLY A 247 -17.05 7.02 12.90
N TYR A 248 -16.35 6.07 12.27
CA TYR A 248 -16.39 5.88 10.82
C TYR A 248 -17.71 5.26 10.41
N ALA A 249 -18.61 6.06 9.83
CA ALA A 249 -19.84 5.57 9.24
C ALA A 249 -19.52 4.54 8.14
N SER A 250 -20.44 3.58 7.92
CA SER A 250 -20.36 2.69 6.76
C SER A 250 -20.32 3.54 5.48
N GLY A 251 -19.26 3.38 4.67
CA GLY A 251 -19.02 4.18 3.46
C GLY A 251 -18.18 5.46 3.67
N ALA A 252 -17.75 5.77 4.90
CA ALA A 252 -16.72 6.79 5.11
C ALA A 252 -15.36 6.33 4.56
N LYS A 253 -14.50 7.29 4.16
CA LYS A 253 -13.10 7.00 3.77
C LYS A 253 -12.40 6.30 4.94
N ASP A 254 -12.09 5.01 4.80
CA ASP A 254 -11.44 4.21 5.84
C ASP A 254 -9.96 4.59 6.02
N PRO A 255 -9.56 5.25 7.13
CA PRO A 255 -8.18 5.67 7.35
C PRO A 255 -7.30 4.55 7.93
N THR A 256 -7.82 3.33 8.08
CA THR A 256 -7.11 2.22 8.73
C THR A 256 -5.73 1.99 8.15
N GLY A 257 -5.60 1.93 6.82
CA GLY A 257 -4.30 1.74 6.17
C GLY A 257 -3.30 2.85 6.52
N LEU A 258 -3.75 4.10 6.59
CA LEU A 258 -2.91 5.25 6.88
C LEU A 258 -2.46 5.30 8.35
N VAL A 259 -3.36 4.95 9.28
CA VAL A 259 -3.06 4.85 10.72
C VAL A 259 -2.10 3.69 11.00
N LEU A 260 -2.30 2.54 10.35
CA LEU A 260 -1.39 1.40 10.49
C LEU A 260 0.00 1.70 9.95
N LEU A 261 0.10 2.39 8.81
CA LEU A 261 1.38 2.89 8.29
C LEU A 261 2.05 3.79 9.32
N ALA A 262 1.30 4.74 9.89
CA ALA A 262 1.82 5.69 10.87
C ALA A 262 2.41 4.99 12.11
N PHE A 263 1.72 3.98 12.65
CA PHE A 263 2.25 3.17 13.75
C PHE A 263 3.48 2.35 13.35
N ALA A 264 3.45 1.69 12.18
CA ALA A 264 4.53 0.84 11.72
C ALA A 264 5.84 1.62 11.52
N GLU A 265 5.77 2.78 10.89
CA GLU A 265 6.95 3.63 10.67
C GLU A 265 7.47 4.27 11.98
N LEU A 266 6.57 4.63 12.90
CA LEU A 266 6.96 5.11 14.23
C LEU A 266 7.78 4.05 14.96
N GLU A 267 7.29 2.81 15.00
CA GLU A 267 7.98 1.68 15.65
C GLU A 267 9.31 1.36 14.95
N ALA A 268 9.32 1.29 13.62
CA ALA A 268 10.50 0.92 12.85
C ALA A 268 11.61 1.99 12.83
N LYS A 269 11.24 3.27 12.89
CA LYS A 269 12.18 4.41 12.74
C LYS A 269 12.37 5.21 14.02
N LEU A 270 11.67 4.85 15.10
CA LEU A 270 11.68 5.56 16.39
C LEU A 270 11.40 7.06 16.24
N VAL A 271 10.39 7.40 15.42
CA VAL A 271 10.00 8.80 15.22
C VAL A 271 9.46 9.35 16.55
N PRO A 272 10.00 10.46 17.07
CA PRO A 272 9.45 11.07 18.27
C PRO A 272 8.05 11.63 17.96
N VAL A 273 7.08 11.20 18.75
CA VAL A 273 5.70 11.70 18.73
C VAL A 273 5.33 12.22 20.13
N PRO A 274 4.32 13.07 20.29
CA PRO A 274 3.78 13.35 21.62
C PRO A 274 3.15 12.09 22.21
N LEU A 275 3.35 11.83 23.51
CA LEU A 275 2.77 10.67 24.22
C LEU A 275 1.25 10.61 24.02
N GLU A 276 0.57 11.75 24.14
CA GLU A 276 -0.88 11.89 23.95
C GLU A 276 -1.37 11.42 22.56
N SER A 277 -0.55 11.63 21.51
CA SER A 277 -0.87 11.19 20.16
C SER A 277 -0.89 9.67 20.03
N VAL A 278 -0.23 8.94 20.95
CA VAL A 278 -0.24 7.48 21.02
C VAL A 278 -1.29 6.99 22.01
N THR A 279 -1.32 7.54 23.24
CA THR A 279 -2.20 7.03 24.30
C THR A 279 -3.68 7.19 23.98
N ARG A 280 -4.08 8.20 23.20
CA ARG A 280 -5.47 8.34 22.73
C ARG A 280 -5.99 7.11 21.99
N TRP A 281 -5.12 6.36 21.31
CA TRP A 281 -5.51 5.17 20.55
C TRP A 281 -5.78 3.95 21.42
N LEU A 282 -5.40 3.96 22.70
CA LEU A 282 -5.81 2.93 23.66
C LEU A 282 -7.33 2.91 23.85
N ARG A 283 -8.01 4.03 23.57
CA ARG A 283 -9.47 4.20 23.64
C ARG A 283 -10.19 3.86 22.33
N SER A 284 -9.46 3.39 21.31
CA SER A 284 -10.04 3.00 20.02
C SER A 284 -11.06 1.87 20.21
N PRO A 285 -12.22 1.92 19.52
CA PRO A 285 -13.13 0.76 19.44
C PRO A 285 -12.54 -0.37 18.59
N ASN A 286 -11.59 -0.07 17.70
CA ASN A 286 -10.88 -1.09 16.91
C ASN A 286 -9.69 -1.63 17.70
N ARG A 287 -9.79 -2.92 18.02
CA ARG A 287 -8.81 -3.75 18.70
C ARG A 287 -7.39 -3.61 18.17
N LEU A 288 -7.23 -3.60 16.85
CA LEU A 288 -5.93 -3.54 16.20
C LEU A 288 -5.15 -2.26 16.55
N PHE A 289 -5.84 -1.11 16.65
CA PHE A 289 -5.16 0.15 17.01
C PHE A 289 -4.76 0.19 18.48
N VAL A 290 -5.53 -0.44 19.36
CA VAL A 290 -5.17 -0.58 20.77
C VAL A 290 -3.88 -1.39 20.91
N GLU A 291 -3.77 -2.51 20.20
CA GLU A 291 -2.55 -3.33 20.19
C GLU A 291 -1.34 -2.57 19.66
N ARG A 292 -1.50 -1.83 18.56
CA ARG A 292 -0.41 -1.04 17.98
C ARG A 292 0.04 0.09 18.91
N ALA A 293 -0.89 0.77 19.57
CA ALA A 293 -0.56 1.78 20.57
C ALA A 293 0.18 1.18 21.77
N CYS A 294 -0.28 0.02 22.29
CA CYS A 294 0.39 -0.71 23.36
C CYS A 294 1.82 -1.14 23.00
N ALA A 295 2.04 -1.57 21.75
CA ALA A 295 3.36 -1.93 21.25
C ALA A 295 4.29 -0.71 21.21
N VAL A 296 3.83 0.40 20.63
CA VAL A 296 4.59 1.65 20.56
C VAL A 296 4.90 2.23 21.95
N LEU A 297 3.96 2.19 22.89
CA LEU A 297 4.23 2.62 24.27
C LEU A 297 5.32 1.76 24.90
N GLY A 298 5.34 0.45 24.63
CA GLY A 298 6.37 -0.44 25.15
C GLY A 298 7.78 -0.17 24.61
N THR A 299 7.87 0.30 23.36
CA THR A 299 9.16 0.54 22.70
C THR A 299 9.66 1.97 22.88
N VAL A 300 8.77 2.97 22.79
CA VAL A 300 9.13 4.40 22.77
C VAL A 300 8.91 5.08 24.12
N TYR A 301 7.91 4.64 24.92
CA TYR A 301 7.56 5.23 26.22
C TYR A 301 7.43 4.19 27.34
N PRO A 302 8.45 3.33 27.55
CA PRO A 302 8.32 2.20 28.47
C PRO A 302 8.02 2.62 29.91
N ALA A 303 8.52 3.78 30.33
CA ALA A 303 8.26 4.34 31.67
C ALA A 303 6.81 4.83 31.85
N ASP A 304 6.18 5.32 30.78
CA ASP A 304 4.82 5.88 30.82
C ASP A 304 3.75 4.83 30.52
N LYS A 305 4.14 3.66 29.98
CA LYS A 305 3.21 2.62 29.54
C LYS A 305 2.23 2.20 30.63
N GLN A 306 2.71 1.95 31.85
CA GLN A 306 1.84 1.50 32.94
C GLN A 306 0.73 2.52 33.23
N GLY A 307 1.09 3.79 33.45
CA GLY A 307 0.13 4.85 33.75
C GLY A 307 -0.87 5.08 32.62
N ALA A 308 -0.41 4.99 31.36
CA ALA A 308 -1.28 5.11 30.20
C ALA A 308 -2.33 3.98 30.10
N LEU A 309 -1.97 2.74 30.45
CA LEU A 309 -2.91 1.61 30.47
C LEU A 309 -3.94 1.76 31.59
N GLU A 310 -3.50 2.16 32.79
CA GLU A 310 -4.37 2.42 33.94
C GLU A 310 -5.39 3.54 33.62
N GLU A 311 -4.94 4.64 33.02
CA GLU A 311 -5.81 5.74 32.59
C GLU A 311 -6.83 5.30 31.53
N ALA A 312 -6.39 4.50 30.55
CA ALA A 312 -7.28 3.99 29.51
C ALA A 312 -8.34 3.03 30.06
N LEU A 313 -7.99 2.15 31.01
CA LEU A 313 -8.93 1.22 31.65
C LEU A 313 -10.05 1.94 32.43
N GLY A 314 -9.80 3.17 32.89
CA GLY A 314 -10.81 4.03 33.49
C GLY A 314 -11.87 4.54 32.50
N ASP A 315 -11.67 4.39 31.20
CA ASP A 315 -12.62 4.83 30.17
C ASP A 315 -13.81 3.86 30.04
N SER A 316 -14.99 4.37 30.39
CA SER A 316 -16.25 3.63 30.31
C SER A 316 -16.65 3.23 28.88
N SER A 317 -16.15 3.94 27.85
CA SER A 317 -16.49 3.71 26.44
C SER A 317 -15.74 2.54 25.80
N LEU A 318 -14.75 1.97 26.48
CA LEU A 318 -14.02 0.79 25.99
C LEU A 318 -14.93 -0.44 25.88
N THR A 319 -14.74 -1.20 24.81
CA THR A 319 -15.36 -2.52 24.64
C THR A 319 -14.80 -3.51 25.66
N GLN A 320 -15.57 -4.54 26.00
CA GLN A 320 -15.14 -5.57 26.96
C GLN A 320 -13.85 -6.29 26.50
N GLU A 321 -13.72 -6.53 25.19
CA GLU A 321 -12.53 -7.12 24.59
C GLU A 321 -11.29 -6.25 24.80
N ASN A 322 -11.39 -4.94 24.52
CA ASN A 322 -10.27 -4.03 24.71
C ASN A 322 -9.91 -3.88 26.19
N LYS A 323 -10.90 -3.83 27.10
CA LYS A 323 -10.65 -3.83 28.55
C LYS A 323 -9.87 -5.07 28.98
N SER A 324 -10.31 -6.27 28.58
CA SER A 324 -9.65 -7.53 28.92
C SER A 324 -8.19 -7.53 28.48
N TYR A 325 -7.90 -7.08 27.27
CA TYR A 325 -6.52 -7.01 26.82
C TYR A 325 -5.67 -5.99 27.56
N LEU A 326 -6.19 -4.78 27.79
CA LEU A 326 -5.42 -3.75 28.49
C LEU A 326 -5.08 -4.22 29.90
N ASP A 327 -6.01 -4.92 30.56
CA ASP A 327 -5.78 -5.59 31.84
C ASP A 327 -4.70 -6.68 31.74
N ASP A 328 -4.77 -7.56 30.72
CA ASP A 328 -3.73 -8.56 30.45
C ASP A 328 -2.34 -7.93 30.23
N GLN A 329 -2.26 -6.84 29.47
CA GLN A 329 -1.01 -6.11 29.25
C GLN A 329 -0.48 -5.48 30.53
N LEU A 330 -1.35 -4.94 31.38
CA LEU A 330 -0.96 -4.37 32.67
C LEU A 330 -0.47 -5.47 33.63
N ASN A 331 -1.13 -6.62 33.65
CA ASN A 331 -0.72 -7.81 34.41
C ASN A 331 0.66 -8.33 33.99
N LEU A 332 1.00 -8.25 32.71
CA LEU A 332 2.34 -8.61 32.22
C LEU A 332 3.45 -7.66 32.69
N LEU A 333 3.13 -6.39 32.96
CA LEU A 333 4.09 -5.40 33.46
C LEU A 333 4.30 -5.52 34.98
N THR A 334 3.27 -5.94 35.71
CA THR A 334 3.29 -6.04 37.18
C THR A 334 3.77 -7.40 37.69
N ARG A 335 3.77 -8.45 36.85
CA ARG A 335 4.31 -9.76 37.23
C ARG A 335 5.84 -9.71 37.37
N PRO A 336 6.41 -10.18 38.49
CA PRO A 336 7.85 -10.28 38.65
C PRO A 336 8.44 -11.26 37.61
N PRO A 337 9.64 -11.02 37.08
CA PRO A 337 10.28 -11.92 36.13
C PRO A 337 10.71 -13.21 36.87
N GLY A 338 9.87 -14.25 36.80
CA GLY A 338 10.22 -15.62 37.24
C GLY A 338 9.31 -16.24 38.30
N GLY A 339 8.04 -16.47 37.97
CA GLY A 339 7.18 -17.44 38.67
C GLY A 339 7.14 -18.77 37.92
#